data_AF-A0A5N4AZ40-F1
#
_entry.id   AF-A0A5N4AZ40-F1
#
_cell.length_a   1.000
_cell.length_b   1.000
_cell.length_c   1.000
_cell.angle_alpha   90.00
_cell.angle_beta   90.00
_cell.angle_gamma   90.00
#
_symmetry.space_group_name_H-M   'P 1'
#
loop_
_entity.id
_entity.type
_entity.pdbx_description
1 polymer ?
#
loop_
_entity_poly.entity_id
_entity_poly.type
_entity_poly.pdbx_seq_one_letter_code
_entity_poly.pdbx_strand_id
1 'polypeptide(L)'
;MATTDERTVFAKLEAIKEIRAKTIQLEKLKTRILLEVEALDQEEKCLSEYKQEMDLLLQEKMSHVEELRQIHADINAMEGVIKHAEESRGRSLATAARVHEEYLPLKSEVDRLRRDCLGLDRLPELHEEEATLVTPERFAQFFSPSKSNSQNFAKSNEWTRPLAPTDNHMSALAPPLPPTFLPPPNPLRLVANKPEAGRPSSLAQPPHPGPPTPTFRSDFVSLRQQPPPMKSCLSCHQQIHRNAPICPLCKAKSRSRNPKKPKKKEH
;
A
#
# COMPACT_ATOMS: atom_id res chain seq x y z
N MET A 1 42.47 31.13 -86.10
CA MET A 1 42.29 29.86 -85.34
C MET A 1 42.94 29.89 -83.96
N ALA A 2 44.15 30.46 -83.80
CA ALA A 2 44.83 30.56 -82.49
C ALA A 2 44.05 31.34 -81.39
N THR A 3 43.35 32.42 -81.74
CA THR A 3 42.62 33.27 -80.77
C THR A 3 41.40 32.59 -80.12
N THR A 4 40.80 31.61 -80.80
CA THR A 4 39.66 30.83 -80.27
C THR A 4 40.14 29.75 -79.29
N ASP A 5 41.32 29.19 -79.56
CA ASP A 5 41.96 28.20 -78.70
C ASP A 5 42.41 28.84 -77.37
N GLU A 6 43.03 30.03 -77.42
CA GLU A 6 43.40 30.79 -76.22
C GLU A 6 42.19 31.11 -75.33
N ARG A 7 41.08 31.59 -75.90
CA ARG A 7 39.83 31.84 -75.14
C ARG A 7 39.29 30.57 -74.48
N THR A 8 39.42 29.43 -75.16
CA THR A 8 39.01 28.14 -74.62
C THR A 8 39.89 27.70 -73.45
N VAL A 9 41.21 27.95 -73.55
CA VAL A 9 42.16 27.71 -72.45
C VAL A 9 41.85 28.59 -71.24
N PHE A 10 41.58 29.89 -71.44
CA PHE A 10 41.18 30.79 -70.35
C PHE A 10 39.88 30.35 -69.66
N ALA A 11 38.85 29.95 -70.42
CA ALA A 11 37.60 29.46 -69.85
C ALA A 11 37.81 28.18 -69.00
N LYS A 12 38.67 27.26 -69.46
CA LYS A 12 39.04 26.05 -68.69
C LYS A 12 39.76 26.41 -67.39
N LEU A 13 40.66 27.40 -67.41
CA LEU A 13 41.38 27.85 -66.20
C LEU A 13 40.43 28.48 -65.18
N GLU A 14 39.47 29.30 -65.61
CA GLU A 14 38.48 29.88 -64.68
C GLU A 14 37.57 28.79 -64.10
N ALA A 15 37.16 27.81 -64.90
CA ALA A 15 36.42 26.65 -64.42
C ALA A 15 37.22 25.84 -63.38
N ILE A 16 38.52 25.62 -63.59
CA ILE A 16 39.40 24.92 -62.63
C ILE A 16 39.48 25.70 -61.30
N LYS A 17 39.60 27.03 -61.36
CA LYS A 17 39.63 27.89 -60.18
C LYS A 17 38.31 27.81 -59.40
N GLU A 18 37.17 27.84 -60.09
CA GLU A 18 35.85 27.69 -59.46
C GLU A 18 35.67 26.30 -58.85
N ILE A 19 36.06 25.24 -59.56
CA ILE A 19 36.05 23.86 -59.05
C ILE A 19 36.85 23.78 -57.76
N ARG A 20 38.09 24.30 -57.73
CA ARG A 20 38.93 24.27 -56.53
C ARG A 20 38.25 24.97 -55.34
N ALA A 21 37.65 26.13 -55.56
CA ALA A 21 36.95 26.87 -54.52
C ALA A 21 35.74 26.07 -53.97
N LYS A 22 34.94 25.48 -54.87
CA LYS A 22 33.81 24.63 -54.49
C LYS A 22 34.24 23.35 -53.78
N THR A 23 35.33 22.71 -54.20
CA THR A 23 35.88 21.53 -53.53
C THR A 23 36.29 21.84 -52.09
N ILE A 24 36.91 22.99 -51.83
CA ILE A 24 37.26 23.39 -50.45
C ILE A 24 36.00 23.61 -49.60
N GLN A 25 34.96 24.24 -50.15
CA GLN A 25 33.68 24.41 -49.45
C GLN A 25 33.00 23.06 -49.17
N LEU A 26 33.04 22.15 -50.14
CA LEU A 26 32.50 20.80 -50.01
C LEU A 26 33.20 20.02 -48.89
N GLU A 27 34.54 20.06 -48.82
CA GLU A 27 35.28 19.40 -47.75
C GLU A 27 34.93 19.97 -46.37
N LYS A 28 34.76 21.30 -46.25
CA LYS A 28 34.30 21.92 -44.99
C LYS A 28 32.91 21.44 -44.57
N LEU A 29 31.97 21.34 -45.52
CA LEU A 29 30.63 20.83 -45.25
C LEU A 29 30.67 19.35 -44.87
N LYS A 30 31.49 18.55 -45.56
CA LYS A 30 31.69 17.14 -45.25
C LYS A 30 32.22 16.94 -43.82
N THR A 31 33.24 17.69 -43.41
CA THR A 31 33.74 17.63 -42.02
C THR A 31 32.65 18.00 -41.01
N ARG A 32 31.85 19.05 -41.28
CA ARG A 32 30.74 19.42 -40.39
C ARG A 32 29.71 18.30 -40.27
N ILE A 33 29.31 17.69 -41.40
CA ILE A 33 28.36 16.58 -41.39
C ILE A 33 28.88 15.42 -40.53
N LEU A 34 30.16 15.06 -40.66
CA LEU A 34 30.75 13.99 -39.86
C LEU A 34 30.71 14.28 -38.36
N LEU A 35 31.01 15.51 -37.95
CA LEU A 35 30.94 15.91 -36.54
C LEU A 35 29.50 15.89 -35.99
N GLU A 36 28.52 16.34 -36.76
CA GLU A 36 27.11 16.28 -36.35
C GLU A 36 26.60 14.84 -36.24
N VAL A 37 27.04 13.95 -37.14
CA VAL A 37 26.70 12.52 -37.06
C VAL A 37 27.30 11.88 -35.81
N GLU A 38 28.57 12.16 -35.51
CA GLU A 38 29.23 11.65 -34.30
C GLU A 38 28.56 12.17 -33.01
N ALA A 39 28.16 13.45 -32.99
CA ALA A 39 27.41 14.03 -31.87
C ALA A 39 26.03 13.37 -31.71
N LEU A 40 25.35 13.06 -32.81
CA LEU A 40 24.07 12.35 -32.80
C LEU A 40 24.22 10.94 -32.24
N ASP A 41 25.23 10.19 -32.67
CA ASP A 41 25.49 8.82 -32.18
C ASP A 41 25.76 8.83 -30.66
N GLN A 42 26.49 9.83 -30.17
CA GLN A 42 26.75 10.00 -28.74
C GLN A 42 25.49 10.36 -27.95
N GLU A 43 24.62 11.23 -28.49
CA GLU A 43 23.34 11.57 -27.88
C GLU A 43 22.39 10.36 -27.85
N GLU A 44 22.37 9.54 -28.90
CA GLU A 44 21.57 8.31 -28.92
C GLU A 44 22.01 7.33 -27.83
N LYS A 45 23.32 7.21 -27.60
CA LYS A 45 23.86 6.42 -26.50
C LYS A 45 23.40 6.95 -25.14
N CYS A 46 23.55 8.25 -24.89
CA CYS A 46 23.09 8.86 -23.64
C CYS A 46 21.59 8.69 -23.43
N LEU A 47 20.79 8.85 -24.49
CA LEU A 47 19.34 8.64 -24.43
C LEU A 47 18.98 7.19 -24.06
N SER A 48 19.73 6.22 -24.57
CA SER A 48 19.56 4.81 -24.20
C SER A 48 19.88 4.57 -22.72
N GLU A 49 20.96 5.15 -22.22
CA GLU A 49 21.37 5.05 -20.80
C GLU A 49 20.29 5.66 -19.88
N TYR A 50 19.73 6.82 -20.23
CA TYR A 50 18.65 7.44 -19.43
C TYR A 50 17.36 6.62 -19.42
N LYS A 51 17.01 5.96 -20.52
CA LYS A 51 15.86 5.05 -20.57
C LYS A 51 16.07 3.83 -19.69
N GLN A 52 17.26 3.25 -19.74
CA GLN A 52 17.63 2.12 -18.90
C GLN A 52 17.57 2.51 -17.40
N GLU A 53 18.13 3.66 -17.04
CA GLU A 53 18.08 4.16 -15.66
C GLU A 53 16.63 4.36 -15.17
N MET A 54 15.76 4.90 -16.03
CA MET A 54 14.33 5.04 -15.72
C MET A 54 13.67 3.68 -15.42
N ASP A 55 13.99 2.64 -16.20
CA ASP A 55 13.44 1.30 -15.99
C ASP A 55 13.94 0.69 -14.68
N LEU A 56 15.22 0.88 -14.34
CA LEU A 56 15.79 0.45 -13.05
C LEU A 56 15.11 1.13 -11.87
N LEU A 57 14.92 2.45 -11.93
CA LEU A 57 14.21 3.20 -10.88
C LEU A 57 12.76 2.74 -10.71
N LEU A 58 12.08 2.42 -11.81
CA LEU A 58 10.73 1.84 -11.76
C LEU A 58 10.73 0.45 -11.12
N GLN A 59 11.73 -0.38 -11.40
CA GLN A 59 11.90 -1.68 -10.77
C GLN A 59 12.16 -1.55 -9.26
N GLU A 60 13.06 -0.67 -8.83
CA GLU A 60 13.34 -0.40 -7.42
C GLU A 60 12.08 0.07 -6.69
N LYS A 61 11.33 1.00 -7.28
CA LYS A 61 10.03 1.43 -6.76
C LYS A 61 9.08 0.25 -6.54
N MET A 62 9.01 -0.69 -7.49
CA MET A 62 8.15 -1.87 -7.36
C MET A 62 8.65 -2.81 -6.25
N SER A 63 9.97 -2.93 -6.07
CA SER A 63 10.57 -3.67 -4.95
C SER A 63 10.14 -3.10 -3.61
N HIS A 64 10.26 -1.78 -3.42
CA HIS A 64 9.83 -1.12 -2.18
C HIS A 64 8.32 -1.27 -1.90
N VAL A 65 7.48 -1.29 -2.95
CA VAL A 65 6.04 -1.56 -2.78
C VAL A 65 5.81 -2.97 -2.20
N GLU A 66 6.59 -3.95 -2.63
CA GLU A 66 6.49 -5.32 -2.12
C GLU A 66 7.02 -5.44 -0.68
N GLU A 67 8.12 -4.76 -0.35
CA GLU A 67 8.62 -4.66 1.03
C GLU A 67 7.55 -4.07 1.96
N LEU A 68 6.89 -2.98 1.54
CA LEU A 68 5.77 -2.40 2.29
C LEU A 68 4.61 -3.40 2.42
N ARG A 69 4.31 -4.19 1.38
CA ARG A 69 3.25 -5.21 1.44
C ARG A 69 3.59 -6.30 2.47
N GLN A 70 4.86 -6.71 2.54
CA GLN A 70 5.35 -7.69 3.50
C GLN A 70 5.26 -7.16 4.93
N ILE A 71 5.73 -5.94 5.19
CA ILE A 71 5.61 -5.28 6.50
C ILE A 71 4.14 -5.24 6.96
N HIS A 72 3.20 -4.90 6.07
CA HIS A 72 1.78 -4.94 6.42
C HIS A 72 1.29 -6.35 6.77
N ALA A 73 1.76 -7.38 6.07
CA ALA A 73 1.41 -8.77 6.37
C ALA A 73 1.93 -9.18 7.76
N ASP A 74 3.18 -8.82 8.07
CA ASP A 74 3.83 -9.12 9.35
C ASP A 74 3.14 -8.38 10.52
N ILE A 75 2.76 -7.11 10.33
CA ILE A 75 1.96 -6.35 11.29
C ILE A 75 0.64 -7.09 11.60
N ASN A 76 -0.10 -7.49 10.55
CA ASN A 76 -1.36 -8.20 10.74
C ASN A 76 -1.16 -9.55 11.45
N ALA A 77 -0.07 -10.27 11.16
CA ALA A 77 0.27 -11.52 11.85
C ALA A 77 0.53 -11.27 13.35
N MET A 78 1.32 -10.24 13.68
CA MET A 78 1.62 -9.85 15.06
C MET A 78 0.39 -9.37 15.82
N GLU A 79 -0.50 -8.60 15.18
CA GLU A 79 -1.81 -8.23 15.78
C GLU A 79 -2.65 -9.47 16.09
N GLY A 80 -2.61 -10.49 15.22
CA GLY A 80 -3.24 -11.79 15.47
C GLY A 80 -2.66 -12.52 16.69
N VAL A 81 -1.33 -12.55 16.83
CA VAL A 81 -0.66 -13.16 17.98
C VAL A 81 -1.02 -12.46 19.28
N ILE A 82 -1.01 -11.13 19.31
CA ILE A 82 -1.38 -10.33 20.48
C ILE A 82 -2.82 -10.64 20.89
N LYS A 83 -3.76 -10.61 19.94
CA LYS A 83 -5.17 -10.92 20.20
C LYS A 83 -5.34 -12.32 20.79
N HIS A 84 -4.68 -13.31 20.22
CA HIS A 84 -4.75 -14.69 20.73
C HIS A 84 -4.18 -14.80 22.15
N ALA A 85 -3.07 -14.12 22.44
CA ALA A 85 -2.46 -14.09 23.76
C ALA A 85 -3.37 -13.40 24.80
N GLU A 86 -4.02 -12.30 24.44
CA GLU A 86 -5.00 -11.61 25.28
C GLU A 86 -6.22 -12.48 25.58
N GLU A 87 -6.77 -13.17 24.57
CA GLU A 87 -7.86 -14.12 24.75
C GLU A 87 -7.46 -15.29 25.66
N SER A 88 -6.25 -15.82 25.49
CA SER A 88 -5.71 -16.89 26.34
C SER A 88 -5.55 -16.41 27.79
N ARG A 89 -4.98 -15.22 28.00
CA ARG A 89 -4.88 -14.58 29.32
C ARG A 89 -6.25 -14.40 29.95
N GLY A 90 -7.25 -13.95 29.18
CA GLY A 90 -8.63 -13.79 29.64
C GLY A 90 -9.26 -15.11 30.10
N ARG A 91 -9.07 -16.21 29.36
CA ARG A 91 -9.54 -17.54 29.76
C ARG A 91 -8.89 -18.04 31.04
N SER A 92 -7.58 -17.87 31.18
CA SER A 92 -6.85 -18.24 32.39
C SER A 92 -7.33 -17.45 33.60
N LEU A 93 -7.56 -16.13 33.43
CA LEU A 93 -8.07 -15.27 34.49
C LEU A 93 -9.48 -15.69 34.93
N ALA A 94 -10.39 -15.93 33.98
CA ALA A 94 -11.75 -16.38 34.28
C ALA A 94 -11.75 -17.73 35.02
N THR A 95 -10.84 -18.63 34.66
CA THR A 95 -10.68 -19.91 35.34
C THR A 95 -10.18 -19.72 36.77
N ALA A 96 -9.17 -18.87 36.97
CA ALA A 96 -8.66 -18.54 38.30
C ALA A 96 -9.75 -17.89 39.18
N ALA A 97 -10.56 -16.99 38.63
CA ALA A 97 -11.67 -16.35 39.33
C ALA A 97 -12.71 -17.37 39.80
N ARG A 98 -13.11 -18.32 38.94
CA ARG A 98 -14.05 -19.40 39.32
C ARG A 98 -13.50 -20.27 40.45
N VAL A 99 -12.22 -20.65 40.37
CA VAL A 99 -11.56 -21.43 41.44
C VAL A 99 -11.49 -20.64 42.74
N HIS A 100 -11.25 -19.32 42.68
CA HIS A 100 -11.25 -18.46 43.85
C HIS A 100 -12.65 -18.34 44.49
N GLU A 101 -13.71 -18.27 43.68
CA GLU A 101 -15.10 -18.32 44.16
C GLU A 101 -15.41 -19.64 44.89
N GLU A 102 -14.88 -20.76 44.42
CA GLU A 102 -15.00 -22.07 45.09
C GLU A 102 -14.15 -22.16 46.38
N TYR A 103 -12.99 -21.50 46.42
CA TYR A 103 -12.07 -21.48 47.57
C TYR A 103 -12.64 -20.75 48.79
N LEU A 104 -13.27 -19.58 48.59
CA LEU A 104 -13.76 -18.72 49.68
C LEU A 104 -14.70 -19.42 50.68
N PRO A 105 -15.77 -20.13 50.28
CA PRO A 105 -16.65 -20.81 51.23
C PRO A 105 -15.95 -21.96 51.94
N LEU A 106 -15.08 -22.70 51.25
CA LEU A 106 -14.33 -23.80 51.84
C LEU A 106 -13.35 -23.28 52.91
N LYS A 107 -12.60 -22.21 52.61
CA LYS A 107 -11.71 -21.55 53.57
C LYS A 107 -12.50 -21.08 54.80
N SER A 108 -13.66 -20.44 54.58
CA SER A 108 -14.52 -19.94 55.65
C SER A 108 -15.00 -21.06 56.57
N GLU A 109 -15.37 -22.21 56.01
CA GLU A 109 -15.79 -23.39 56.77
C GLU A 109 -14.63 -24.02 57.56
N VAL A 110 -13.44 -24.11 56.96
CA VAL A 110 -12.23 -24.58 57.66
C VAL A 110 -11.87 -23.65 58.82
N ASP A 111 -11.87 -22.34 58.60
CA ASP A 111 -11.58 -21.35 59.63
C ASP A 111 -12.62 -21.37 60.76
N ARG A 112 -13.90 -21.65 60.43
CA ARG A 112 -14.96 -21.86 61.40
C ARG A 112 -14.70 -23.11 62.26
N LEU A 113 -14.42 -24.26 61.65
CA LEU A 113 -14.12 -25.51 62.37
C LEU A 113 -12.87 -25.38 63.27
N ARG A 114 -11.82 -24.70 62.80
CA ARG A 114 -10.59 -24.46 63.57
C ARG A 114 -10.86 -23.66 64.84
N ARG A 115 -11.67 -22.60 64.75
CA ARG A 115 -12.02 -21.76 65.90
C ARG A 115 -13.00 -22.45 66.83
N ASP A 116 -14.11 -22.95 66.30
CA ASP A 116 -15.23 -23.43 67.11
C ASP A 116 -14.94 -24.77 67.79
N CYS A 117 -14.24 -25.68 67.10
CA CYS A 117 -14.00 -27.03 67.61
C CYS A 117 -12.65 -27.18 68.33
N LEU A 118 -11.64 -26.39 67.94
CA LEU A 118 -10.26 -26.56 68.40
C LEU A 118 -9.68 -25.31 69.09
N GLY A 119 -10.37 -24.17 69.06
CA GLY A 119 -9.87 -22.91 69.64
C GLY A 119 -8.61 -22.37 68.95
N LEU A 120 -8.34 -22.77 67.70
CA LEU A 120 -7.16 -22.34 66.93
C LEU A 120 -7.45 -21.09 66.12
N ASP A 121 -6.41 -20.32 65.83
CA ASP A 121 -6.49 -19.16 64.93
C ASP A 121 -6.82 -19.57 63.49
N ARG A 122 -7.38 -18.61 62.74
CA ARG A 122 -7.68 -18.74 61.31
C ARG A 122 -6.42 -19.04 60.51
N LEU A 123 -6.58 -19.70 59.36
CA LEU A 123 -5.50 -19.82 58.41
C LEU A 123 -5.20 -18.47 57.73
N PRO A 124 -3.93 -18.20 57.40
CA PRO A 124 -3.56 -17.05 56.58
C PRO A 124 -4.35 -16.98 55.26
N GLU A 125 -4.45 -15.79 54.70
CA GLU A 125 -5.02 -15.60 53.36
C GLU A 125 -4.03 -16.02 52.27
N LEU A 126 -4.57 -16.37 51.09
CA LEU A 126 -3.76 -16.87 49.98
C LEU A 126 -2.62 -15.91 49.57
N HIS A 127 -2.86 -14.60 49.64
CA HIS A 127 -1.87 -13.56 49.34
C HIS A 127 -0.88 -13.28 50.50
N GLU A 128 -1.18 -13.80 51.70
CA GLU A 128 -0.29 -13.75 52.87
C GLU A 128 0.69 -14.93 52.86
N GLU A 129 0.24 -16.12 52.46
CA GLU A 129 1.08 -17.32 52.31
C GLU A 129 1.92 -17.32 51.02
N GLU A 130 1.31 -17.02 49.89
CA GLU A 130 1.94 -17.10 48.56
C GLU A 130 2.26 -15.71 47.99
N ALA A 131 2.70 -14.79 48.84
CA ALA A 131 2.95 -13.38 48.50
C ALA A 131 3.88 -13.17 47.28
N THR A 132 4.74 -14.14 46.98
CA THR A 132 5.66 -14.13 45.84
C THR A 132 4.95 -14.33 44.50
N LEU A 133 3.90 -15.17 44.46
CA LEU A 133 3.16 -15.52 43.25
C LEU A 133 1.84 -14.75 43.15
N VAL A 134 1.22 -14.50 44.30
CA VAL A 134 -0.05 -13.80 44.47
C VAL A 134 0.21 -12.56 45.29
N THR A 135 0.82 -11.56 44.65
CA THR A 135 1.04 -10.27 45.33
C THR A 135 -0.30 -9.62 45.68
N PRO A 136 -0.38 -8.83 46.77
CA PRO A 136 -1.59 -8.13 47.15
C PRO A 136 -2.17 -7.27 46.01
N GLU A 137 -1.34 -6.60 45.19
CA GLU A 137 -1.84 -5.87 44.02
C GLU A 137 -2.46 -6.77 42.96
N ARG A 138 -1.85 -7.93 42.66
CA ARG A 138 -2.40 -8.86 41.66
C ARG A 138 -3.67 -9.51 42.16
N PHE A 139 -3.71 -9.88 43.43
CA PHE A 139 -4.91 -10.41 44.05
C PHE A 139 -6.07 -9.40 43.98
N ALA A 140 -5.80 -8.13 44.32
CA ALA A 140 -6.80 -7.07 44.21
C ALA A 140 -7.23 -6.80 42.75
N GLN A 141 -6.31 -6.84 41.79
CA GLN A 141 -6.64 -6.63 40.37
C GLN A 141 -7.49 -7.75 39.77
N PHE A 142 -7.31 -8.99 40.22
CA PHE A 142 -7.95 -10.16 39.61
C PHE A 142 -9.22 -10.62 40.32
N PHE A 143 -9.32 -10.41 41.63
CA PHE A 143 -10.39 -10.97 42.46
C PHE A 143 -11.20 -9.94 43.25
N SER A 144 -10.81 -8.66 43.23
CA SER A 144 -11.59 -7.61 43.89
C SER A 144 -12.76 -7.15 43.01
N PRO A 145 -14.00 -7.07 43.54
CA PRO A 145 -15.18 -6.67 42.76
C PRO A 145 -15.20 -5.18 42.38
N SER A 146 -14.23 -4.38 42.86
CA SER A 146 -14.15 -2.95 42.60
C SER A 146 -12.91 -2.63 41.76
N LYS A 147 -13.15 -2.18 40.52
CA LYS A 147 -12.23 -1.67 39.49
C LYS A 147 -11.79 -2.68 38.43
N SER A 148 -12.58 -2.71 37.35
CA SER A 148 -12.14 -3.08 36.01
C SER A 148 -11.03 -2.13 35.54
N ASN A 149 -9.77 -2.41 35.85
CA ASN A 149 -8.67 -1.72 35.19
C ASN A 149 -8.33 -2.48 33.90
N SER A 150 -9.09 -2.16 32.85
CA SER A 150 -8.64 -2.41 31.49
C SER A 150 -7.38 -1.59 31.30
N GLN A 151 -6.21 -2.19 31.55
CA GLN A 151 -4.97 -1.65 31.02
C GLN A 151 -5.05 -1.80 29.51
N ASN A 152 -5.72 -0.84 28.89
CA ASN A 152 -5.51 -0.49 27.50
C ASN A 152 -4.03 -0.15 27.41
N PHE A 153 -3.27 -1.08 26.84
CA PHE A 153 -1.94 -0.77 26.34
C PHE A 153 -2.13 0.34 25.32
N ALA A 154 -2.00 1.59 25.77
CA ALA A 154 -2.06 2.75 24.92
C ALA A 154 -0.97 2.55 23.89
N LYS A 155 -1.36 2.26 22.64
CA LYS A 155 -0.45 2.18 21.50
C LYS A 155 0.31 3.51 21.45
N SER A 156 1.52 3.55 22.01
CA SER A 156 2.41 4.68 21.80
C SER A 156 2.88 4.61 20.35
N ASN A 157 2.13 5.28 19.47
CA ASN A 157 2.55 5.53 18.10
C ASN A 157 3.66 6.61 18.10
N GLU A 158 4.80 6.27 18.71
CA GLU A 158 5.94 7.18 18.85
C GLU A 158 6.73 7.37 17.54
N TRP A 159 6.35 6.65 16.48
CA TRP A 159 6.96 6.76 15.14
C TRP A 159 6.44 7.95 14.32
N THR A 160 5.44 8.68 14.81
CA THR A 160 4.86 9.84 14.11
C THR A 160 5.42 11.19 14.55
N ARG A 161 6.45 11.23 15.41
CA ARG A 161 7.03 12.49 15.90
C ARG A 161 8.06 13.03 14.89
N PRO A 162 7.83 14.21 14.27
CA PRO A 162 8.88 14.89 13.51
C PRO A 162 10.00 15.30 14.47
N LEU A 163 11.25 14.96 14.16
CA LEU A 163 12.41 15.50 14.86
C LEU A 163 12.42 17.02 14.69
N ALA A 164 12.37 17.76 15.78
CA ALA A 164 12.50 19.22 15.76
C ALA A 164 13.96 19.59 15.42
N PRO A 165 14.21 20.57 14.53
CA PRO A 165 15.56 21.00 14.25
C PRO A 165 16.06 21.88 15.39
N THR A 166 17.20 21.52 15.96
CA THR A 166 17.97 22.35 16.89
C THR A 166 18.59 23.52 16.12
N ASP A 167 18.24 24.74 16.50
CA ASP A 167 18.84 25.97 15.98
C ASP A 167 20.33 26.06 16.32
N ASN A 168 21.17 26.20 15.30
CA ASN A 168 22.44 26.93 15.39
C ASN A 168 22.72 27.63 14.05
N HIS A 169 22.95 28.93 14.15
CA HIS A 169 23.08 29.92 13.09
C HIS A 169 24.18 29.63 12.03
N MET A 170 23.88 29.88 10.74
CA MET A 170 24.51 30.90 9.87
C MET A 170 23.99 30.81 8.41
N SER A 171 23.28 31.87 7.98
CA SER A 171 23.04 32.41 6.62
C SER A 171 22.98 31.52 5.36
N ALA A 172 21.80 31.46 4.71
CA ALA A 172 21.59 31.84 3.30
C ALA A 172 20.09 31.76 2.88
N LEU A 173 19.70 32.61 1.94
CA LEU A 173 18.34 32.99 1.51
C LEU A 173 17.52 31.88 0.82
N ALA A 174 16.33 31.54 1.34
CA ALA A 174 15.21 30.96 0.58
C ALA A 174 13.86 31.15 1.30
N PRO A 175 12.72 31.38 0.60
CA PRO A 175 11.40 31.55 1.23
C PRO A 175 10.71 30.21 1.57
N PRO A 176 9.80 30.18 2.58
CA PRO A 176 9.33 28.94 3.21
C PRO A 176 8.06 28.37 2.56
N LEU A 177 7.97 27.03 2.47
CA LEU A 177 6.72 26.30 2.20
C LEU A 177 6.20 25.68 3.51
N PRO A 178 4.87 25.65 3.75
CA PRO A 178 4.33 25.18 5.02
C PRO A 178 4.28 23.64 5.12
N PRO A 179 4.52 23.06 6.31
CA PRO A 179 4.40 21.63 6.56
C PRO A 179 2.99 21.31 7.08
N THR A 180 2.33 20.24 6.61
CA THR A 180 1.14 19.73 7.33
C THR A 180 0.94 18.23 7.14
N PHE A 181 1.32 17.49 8.19
CA PHE A 181 0.61 16.41 8.88
C PHE A 181 -0.38 15.48 8.14
N LEU A 182 -0.13 14.18 8.29
CA LEU A 182 -1.03 13.02 8.11
C LEU A 182 -2.31 13.13 8.98
N PRO A 183 -3.43 12.40 8.72
CA PRO A 183 -3.62 11.04 9.30
C PRO A 183 -4.49 10.05 8.45
N PRO A 184 -4.67 8.77 8.88
CA PRO A 184 -5.04 7.61 8.04
C PRO A 184 -6.57 7.33 8.04
N PRO A 185 -7.10 6.31 7.31
CA PRO A 185 -7.29 5.01 8.00
C PRO A 185 -7.30 3.73 7.13
N ASN A 186 -6.89 2.67 7.83
CA ASN A 186 -7.33 1.26 7.92
C ASN A 186 -8.14 0.50 6.84
N PRO A 187 -7.97 -0.85 6.84
CA PRO A 187 -8.22 -1.74 5.73
C PRO A 187 -9.52 -2.54 5.88
N LEU A 188 -10.22 -2.84 4.78
CA LEU A 188 -11.14 -3.97 4.75
C LEU A 188 -11.32 -4.54 3.34
N ARG A 189 -11.03 -5.86 3.27
CA ARG A 189 -11.65 -6.93 2.47
C ARG A 189 -11.10 -7.27 1.07
N LEU A 190 -10.28 -8.34 1.09
CA LEU A 190 -10.42 -9.60 0.33
C LEU A 190 -11.48 -9.61 -0.78
N VAL A 191 -11.12 -10.06 -1.99
CA VAL A 191 -11.21 -11.47 -2.43
C VAL A 191 -10.39 -11.62 -3.72
N ALA A 192 -9.42 -12.53 -3.70
CA ALA A 192 -8.80 -13.10 -4.88
C ALA A 192 -9.75 -14.13 -5.49
N ASN A 193 -9.85 -14.19 -6.82
CA ASN A 193 -10.24 -15.42 -7.51
C ASN A 193 -9.59 -15.45 -8.91
N LYS A 194 -8.71 -16.42 -9.10
CA LYS A 194 -8.16 -16.91 -10.36
C LYS A 194 -8.80 -18.29 -10.60
N PRO A 195 -9.34 -18.60 -11.78
CA PRO A 195 -9.64 -19.98 -12.13
C PRO A 195 -8.50 -20.57 -12.96
N GLU A 196 -8.00 -21.72 -12.51
CA GLU A 196 -7.23 -22.66 -13.34
C GLU A 196 -8.16 -23.59 -14.12
N ALA A 197 -7.67 -24.01 -15.28
CA ALA A 197 -8.31 -24.94 -16.20
C ALA A 197 -7.86 -26.38 -15.91
N GLY A 198 -8.81 -27.32 -15.91
CA GLY A 198 -8.52 -28.75 -15.85
C GLY A 198 -9.78 -29.61 -15.92
N ARG A 199 -10.03 -30.21 -17.08
CA ARG A 199 -10.95 -31.35 -17.34
C ARG A 199 -10.23 -32.69 -16.99
N PRO A 200 -10.83 -33.92 -16.99
CA PRO A 200 -11.98 -34.37 -17.80
C PRO A 200 -12.98 -35.41 -17.20
N SER A 201 -14.08 -35.62 -17.96
CA SER A 201 -14.87 -36.85 -18.21
C SER A 201 -15.74 -37.54 -17.14
N SER A 202 -17.05 -37.65 -17.41
CA SER A 202 -17.80 -38.93 -17.49
C SER A 202 -19.17 -38.76 -18.18
N LEU A 203 -19.75 -39.88 -18.61
CA LEU A 203 -20.76 -40.10 -19.65
C LEU A 203 -22.24 -40.06 -19.21
N ALA A 204 -23.12 -40.02 -20.22
CA ALA A 204 -24.41 -40.72 -20.36
C ALA A 204 -25.75 -39.99 -20.05
N GLN A 205 -26.43 -39.65 -21.16
CA GLN A 205 -27.85 -39.80 -21.58
C GLN A 205 -29.08 -39.55 -20.66
N PRO A 206 -30.25 -39.19 -21.25
CA PRO A 206 -31.43 -38.66 -20.57
C PRO A 206 -32.62 -39.65 -20.47
N PRO A 207 -33.69 -39.30 -19.73
CA PRO A 207 -35.03 -39.82 -20.02
C PRO A 207 -36.10 -38.73 -20.24
N HIS A 208 -37.10 -39.07 -21.06
CA HIS A 208 -38.35 -38.34 -21.36
C HIS A 208 -39.42 -38.51 -20.22
N PRO A 209 -40.72 -38.22 -20.42
CA PRO A 209 -41.39 -36.94 -20.17
C PRO A 209 -42.54 -37.04 -19.12
N GLY A 210 -42.88 -35.94 -18.44
CA GLY A 210 -44.02 -35.87 -17.50
C GLY A 210 -44.82 -34.56 -17.64
N PRO A 211 -46.13 -34.54 -17.28
CA PRO A 211 -47.13 -33.59 -17.79
C PRO A 211 -47.26 -32.29 -16.95
N PRO A 212 -47.95 -31.25 -17.46
CA PRO A 212 -47.84 -29.88 -16.96
C PRO A 212 -48.78 -29.63 -15.76
N THR A 213 -48.28 -28.93 -14.75
CA THR A 213 -49.10 -28.27 -13.73
C THR A 213 -48.92 -26.76 -13.83
N PRO A 214 -50.01 -25.96 -13.73
CA PRO A 214 -49.97 -24.53 -14.02
C PRO A 214 -49.63 -23.76 -12.74
N THR A 215 -48.43 -23.21 -12.68
CA THR A 215 -48.09 -22.24 -11.64
C THR A 215 -47.60 -20.97 -12.30
N PHE A 216 -48.37 -19.91 -12.06
CA PHE A 216 -48.08 -18.50 -12.26
C PHE A 216 -46.65 -18.18 -12.74
N ARG A 217 -46.54 -17.68 -13.98
CA ARG A 217 -45.33 -17.07 -14.50
C ARG A 217 -44.99 -15.83 -13.67
N SER A 218 -44.10 -15.99 -12.70
CA SER A 218 -43.35 -14.88 -12.14
C SER A 218 -42.26 -14.51 -13.13
N ASP A 219 -42.39 -13.34 -13.75
CA ASP A 219 -41.38 -12.65 -14.56
C ASP A 219 -40.14 -12.29 -13.72
N PHE A 220 -39.35 -13.29 -13.31
CA PHE A 220 -38.07 -13.11 -12.64
C PHE A 220 -36.92 -13.67 -13.49
N VAL A 221 -36.86 -13.23 -14.75
CA VAL A 221 -35.74 -13.52 -15.64
C VAL A 221 -34.69 -12.42 -15.50
N SER A 222 -33.56 -12.78 -14.89
CA SER A 222 -32.22 -12.23 -15.15
C SER A 222 -32.05 -10.70 -15.15
N LEU A 223 -32.06 -10.09 -13.97
CA LEU A 223 -31.33 -8.84 -13.75
C LEU A 223 -29.82 -9.14 -13.65
N ARG A 224 -29.21 -9.56 -14.77
CA ARG A 224 -27.76 -9.76 -14.86
C ARG A 224 -27.12 -8.37 -14.85
N GLN A 225 -26.75 -7.88 -13.66
CA GLN A 225 -26.08 -6.60 -13.49
C GLN A 225 -24.84 -6.58 -14.38
N GLN A 226 -24.86 -5.75 -15.43
CA GLN A 226 -23.64 -5.44 -16.16
C GLN A 226 -22.65 -4.81 -15.18
N PRO A 227 -21.39 -5.25 -15.14
CA PRO A 227 -20.40 -4.62 -14.28
C PRO A 227 -20.31 -3.12 -14.61
N PRO A 228 -20.31 -2.23 -13.61
CA PRO A 228 -20.34 -0.80 -13.82
C PRO A 228 -19.18 -0.31 -14.71
N PRO A 229 -19.38 0.70 -15.57
CA PRO A 229 -18.32 1.23 -16.42
C PRO A 229 -17.15 1.76 -15.56
N MET A 230 -15.94 1.30 -15.86
CA MET A 230 -14.71 1.66 -15.17
C MET A 230 -13.90 2.71 -15.96
N LYS A 231 -13.02 3.45 -15.29
CA LYS A 231 -12.00 4.36 -15.87
C LYS A 231 -10.64 4.05 -15.25
N SER A 232 -9.53 4.33 -15.93
CA SER A 232 -8.19 4.21 -15.34
C SER A 232 -7.81 5.46 -14.55
N CYS A 233 -7.21 5.29 -13.37
CA CYS A 233 -6.63 6.38 -12.61
C CYS A 233 -5.45 7.01 -13.36
N LEU A 234 -5.36 8.35 -13.43
CA LEU A 234 -4.23 9.03 -14.10
C LEU A 234 -2.89 8.90 -13.36
N SER A 235 -2.89 8.51 -12.08
CA SER A 235 -1.67 8.44 -11.28
C SER A 235 -1.14 7.01 -11.11
N CYS A 236 -2.02 6.04 -10.87
CA CYS A 236 -1.61 4.64 -10.68
C CYS A 236 -2.14 3.69 -11.76
N HIS A 237 -2.84 4.19 -12.78
CA HIS A 237 -3.35 3.43 -13.93
C HIS A 237 -4.34 2.30 -13.66
N GLN A 238 -4.64 2.01 -12.40
CA GLN A 238 -5.62 0.99 -12.00
C GLN A 238 -7.05 1.36 -12.39
N GLN A 239 -7.86 0.34 -12.68
CA GLN A 239 -9.29 0.51 -12.97
C GLN A 239 -10.05 0.94 -11.72
N ILE A 240 -10.74 2.07 -11.82
CA ILE A 240 -11.57 2.67 -10.77
C ILE A 240 -12.97 2.95 -11.34
N HIS A 241 -13.99 3.06 -10.49
CA HIS A 241 -15.35 3.38 -10.95
C HIS A 241 -15.37 4.72 -11.71
N ARG A 242 -16.09 4.81 -12.84
CA ARG A 242 -16.07 5.99 -13.74
C ARG A 242 -16.42 7.31 -13.04
N ASN A 243 -17.29 7.27 -12.03
CA ASN A 243 -17.69 8.44 -11.25
C ASN A 243 -16.92 8.64 -9.94
N ALA A 244 -15.87 7.83 -9.66
CA ALA A 244 -15.07 8.01 -8.46
C ALA A 244 -14.33 9.36 -8.49
N PRO A 245 -14.50 10.25 -7.50
CA PRO A 245 -13.84 11.55 -7.45
C PRO A 245 -12.33 11.43 -7.12
N ILE A 246 -11.94 10.33 -6.47
CA ILE A 246 -10.58 10.05 -6.01
C ILE A 246 -10.30 8.56 -6.24
N CYS A 247 -9.07 8.21 -6.62
CA CYS A 247 -8.64 6.81 -6.73
C CYS A 247 -8.60 6.14 -5.35
N PRO A 248 -9.24 4.97 -5.13
CA PRO A 248 -9.23 4.31 -3.83
C PRO A 248 -7.85 3.80 -3.43
N LEU A 249 -6.98 3.51 -4.41
CA LEU A 249 -5.66 2.91 -4.21
C LEU A 249 -4.59 3.95 -3.89
N CYS A 250 -4.42 4.98 -4.72
CA CYS A 250 -3.37 5.99 -4.56
C CYS A 250 -3.86 7.35 -4.06
N LYS A 251 -5.17 7.52 -3.83
CA LYS A 251 -5.81 8.77 -3.38
C LYS A 251 -5.63 9.99 -4.30
N ALA A 252 -5.11 9.80 -5.51
CA ALA A 252 -5.04 10.87 -6.50
C ALA A 252 -6.44 11.31 -6.97
N LYS A 253 -6.63 12.62 -7.11
CA LYS A 253 -7.90 13.23 -7.53
C LYS A 253 -8.16 12.92 -9.00
N SER A 254 -9.29 12.30 -9.30
CA SER A 254 -9.65 11.94 -10.66
C SER A 254 -10.31 13.13 -11.35
N ARG A 255 -9.63 13.70 -12.34
CA ARG A 255 -10.20 14.77 -13.18
C ARG A 255 -11.00 14.13 -14.31
N SER A 256 -12.27 14.53 -14.47
CA SER A 256 -13.09 14.15 -15.62
C SER A 256 -12.47 14.71 -16.90
N ARG A 257 -12.43 13.90 -17.97
CA ARG A 257 -11.98 14.37 -19.30
C ARG A 257 -12.94 15.38 -19.94
N ASN A 258 -14.20 15.47 -19.46
CA ASN A 258 -15.21 16.40 -19.97
C ASN A 258 -15.81 17.23 -18.81
N PRO A 259 -15.17 18.33 -18.39
CA PRO A 259 -15.73 19.21 -17.38
C PRO A 259 -16.95 19.97 -17.94
N LYS A 260 -18.10 19.91 -17.24
CA LYS A 260 -19.26 20.74 -17.59
C LYS A 260 -18.88 22.21 -17.40
N LYS A 261 -19.11 23.04 -18.43
CA LYS A 261 -18.82 24.48 -18.41
C LYS A 261 -19.55 25.14 -17.21
N PRO A 262 -18.88 25.99 -16.41
CA PRO A 262 -19.54 26.71 -15.34
C PRO A 262 -20.56 27.71 -15.94
N LYS A 263 -21.78 27.72 -15.40
CA LYS A 263 -22.79 28.74 -15.74
C LYS A 263 -22.31 30.09 -15.24
N LYS A 264 -22.22 31.09 -16.12
CA LYS A 264 -21.95 32.48 -15.75
C LYS A 264 -23.06 32.94 -14.79
N LYS A 265 -22.69 33.44 -13.60
CA LYS A 265 -23.59 34.26 -12.78
C LYS A 265 -23.68 35.62 -13.46
N GLU A 266 -24.88 36.01 -13.91
CA GLU A 266 -25.15 37.41 -14.23
C GLU A 266 -25.08 38.22 -12.94
N HIS A 267 -24.39 39.37 -13.02
CA HIS A 267 -24.33 40.40 -12.01
C HIS A 267 -25.45 41.40 -12.31
#